data_AF-A0A9E8MYA4-F1
#
_entry.id   AF-A0A9E8MYA4-F1
#
_cell.length_a   1.000
_cell.length_b   1.000
_cell.length_c   1.000
_cell.angle_alpha   90.00
_cell.angle_beta   90.00
_cell.angle_gamma   90.00
#
_symmetry.space_group_name_H-M   'P 1'
#
loop_
_entity.id
_entity.type
_entity.pdbx_description
1 polymer ?
#
loop_
_entity_poly.entity_id
_entity_poly.type
_entity_poly.pdbx_seq_one_letter_code
_entity_poly.pdbx_strand_id
1 'polypeptide(L)'
;MQFTTKWHKPSQPLGVPFYGLTDKGWIIAMWSFKNEFALGFIAGTLLDPEPPVTKMSGPWNRNSEYKARRIDIKNESEFDEKQIRSWIMQAKELPGWAKIE
;
A
#
# COMPACT_ATOMS: atom_id res chain seq x y z
N MET A 1 -8.61 4.36 20.89
CA MET A 1 -7.46 4.51 19.97
C MET A 1 -7.98 5.20 18.72
N GLN A 2 -7.79 6.51 18.61
CA GLN A 2 -8.22 7.27 17.42
C GLN A 2 -7.21 7.01 16.30
N PHE A 3 -7.65 6.35 15.23
CA PHE A 3 -6.88 6.27 13.99
C PHE A 3 -7.13 7.57 13.24
N THR A 4 -6.27 8.57 13.46
CA THR A 4 -6.25 9.78 12.65
C THR A 4 -5.56 9.46 11.34
N THR A 5 -6.31 8.88 10.40
CA THR A 5 -5.87 8.73 9.00
C THR A 5 -5.81 10.12 8.37
N LYS A 6 -4.70 10.82 8.60
CA LYS A 6 -4.44 12.13 7.99
C LYS A 6 -3.87 11.88 6.61
N TRP A 7 -4.64 12.28 5.60
CA TRP A 7 -4.18 12.34 4.22
C TRP A 7 -3.04 13.36 4.11
N HIS A 8 -1.86 12.94 3.67
CA HIS A 8 -0.79 13.85 3.22
C HIS A 8 -0.41 13.54 1.78
N LYS A 9 -0.30 14.59 0.97
CA LYS A 9 0.19 14.49 -0.40
C LYS A 9 1.72 14.55 -0.37
N PRO A 10 2.47 13.54 -0.83
CA PRO A 10 3.92 13.65 -0.96
C PRO A 10 4.30 14.82 -1.87
N SER A 11 5.41 15.49 -1.54
CA SER A 11 5.94 16.67 -2.25
C SER A 11 6.39 16.41 -3.70
N GLN A 12 6.26 15.17 -4.20
CA GLN A 12 6.46 14.80 -5.59
C GLN A 12 5.18 14.14 -6.13
N PRO A 13 4.58 14.62 -7.24
CA PRO A 13 3.30 14.12 -7.72
C PRO A 13 3.50 12.74 -8.34
N LEU A 14 3.42 11.70 -7.51
CA LEU A 14 3.26 10.33 -7.97
C LEU A 14 1.85 10.09 -8.53
N GLY A 15 0.98 11.11 -8.47
CA GLY A 15 -0.35 11.11 -9.05
C GLY A 15 -1.36 10.24 -8.30
N VAL A 16 -0.99 9.71 -7.11
CA VAL A 16 -1.79 8.71 -6.42
C VAL A 16 -1.95 8.94 -4.91
N PRO A 17 -3.09 8.50 -4.33
CA PRO A 17 -3.27 8.38 -2.89
C PRO A 17 -2.21 7.50 -2.21
N PHE A 18 -1.71 7.97 -1.07
CA PHE A 18 -0.99 7.16 -0.10
C PHE A 18 -1.68 7.21 1.26
N TYR A 19 -1.66 6.09 1.97
CA TYR A 19 -2.16 5.96 3.33
C TYR A 19 -1.04 5.47 4.23
N GLY A 20 -0.94 6.08 5.41
CA GLY A 20 0.19 5.88 6.29
C GLY A 20 -0.15 6.13 7.75
N LEU A 21 0.83 5.84 8.59
CA LEU A 21 0.77 6.00 10.04
C LEU A 21 1.90 6.93 10.44
N THR A 22 1.65 7.88 11.33
CA THR A 22 2.60 8.95 11.68
C THR A 22 3.95 8.42 12.17
N ASP A 23 3.93 7.28 12.87
CA ASP A 23 5.11 6.61 13.45
C ASP A 23 5.84 5.68 12.46
N LYS A 24 5.21 5.27 11.36
CA LYS A 24 5.75 4.27 10.41
C LYS A 24 5.95 4.77 8.99
N GLY A 25 5.35 5.91 8.63
CA GLY A 25 5.35 6.40 7.27
C GLY A 25 4.20 5.86 6.42
N TRP A 26 4.39 5.89 5.11
CA TRP A 26 3.44 5.39 4.12
C TRP A 26 3.45 3.86 4.07
N ILE A 27 2.30 3.22 4.21
CA ILE A 27 2.17 1.75 4.20
C ILE A 27 1.36 1.24 3.01
N ILE A 28 0.50 2.08 2.44
CA ILE A 28 -0.39 1.75 1.32
C ILE A 28 -0.32 2.83 0.25
N ALA A 29 -0.40 2.42 -1.01
CA ALA A 29 -0.56 3.27 -2.18
C ALA A 29 -1.68 2.73 -3.07
N MET A 30 -2.50 3.57 -3.69
CA MET A 30 -3.62 3.12 -4.52
C MET A 30 -3.61 3.77 -5.90
N TRP A 31 -3.90 3.01 -6.95
CA TRP A 31 -4.02 3.53 -8.32
C TRP A 31 -5.42 3.26 -8.87
N SER A 32 -5.92 4.18 -9.68
CA SER A 32 -7.07 3.94 -10.54
C SER A 32 -6.58 3.93 -11.99
N PHE A 33 -6.70 2.77 -12.62
CA PHE A 33 -6.45 2.60 -14.05
C PHE A 33 -7.79 2.50 -14.78
N LYS A 34 -7.74 2.45 -16.12
CA LYS A 34 -8.95 2.45 -16.96
C LYS A 34 -9.95 1.34 -16.59
N ASN A 35 -9.47 0.14 -16.24
CA ASN A 35 -10.29 -1.05 -16.04
C ASN A 35 -10.04 -1.75 -14.69
N GLU A 36 -9.22 -1.16 -13.82
CA GLU A 36 -8.81 -1.82 -12.59
C GLU A 36 -8.46 -0.78 -11.53
N PHE A 37 -8.74 -1.17 -10.30
CA PHE A 37 -8.29 -0.47 -9.10
C PHE A 37 -7.15 -1.27 -8.49
N ALA A 38 -6.01 -0.63 -8.26
CA ALA A 38 -4.85 -1.29 -7.71
C ALA A 38 -4.58 -0.85 -6.28
N LEU A 39 -4.42 -1.80 -5.37
CA LEU A 39 -4.08 -1.58 -3.97
C LEU A 39 -2.70 -2.15 -3.68
N GLY A 40 -1.73 -1.28 -3.43
CA GLY A 40 -0.35 -1.64 -3.13
C GLY A 40 0.02 -1.47 -1.66
N PHE A 41 0.87 -2.36 -1.19
CA PHE A 41 1.45 -2.37 0.14
C PHE A 41 2.96 -2.19 0.04
N ILE A 42 3.51 -1.26 0.82
CA ILE A 42 4.93 -0.87 0.74
C ILE A 42 5.87 -2.03 1.13
N ALA A 43 5.60 -2.68 2.26
CA ALA A 43 6.30 -3.88 2.70
C ALA A 43 5.59 -5.17 2.23
N GLY A 44 5.15 -5.19 0.97
CA GLY A 44 4.27 -6.22 0.43
C GLY A 44 4.82 -7.65 0.46
N THR A 45 6.14 -7.86 0.34
CA THR A 45 6.78 -9.18 0.44
C THR A 45 6.79 -9.77 1.85
N LEU A 46 6.43 -8.98 2.87
CA LEU A 46 6.33 -9.44 4.25
C LEU A 46 4.89 -9.79 4.65
N LEU A 47 3.94 -9.66 3.72
CA LEU A 47 2.55 -10.03 3.93
C LEU A 47 2.34 -11.52 3.68
N ASP A 48 1.38 -12.09 4.41
CA ASP A 48 0.97 -13.48 4.27
C ASP A 48 -0.56 -13.60 4.04
N PRO A 49 -1.01 -14.11 2.87
CA PRO A 49 -0.19 -14.40 1.68
C PRO A 49 0.41 -13.13 1.05
N GLU A 50 1.45 -13.28 0.23
CA GLU A 50 2.00 -12.14 -0.54
C GLU A 50 1.01 -11.68 -1.63
N PRO A 51 0.71 -10.37 -1.79
CA PRO A 51 -0.10 -9.91 -2.91
C PRO A 51 0.57 -10.22 -4.26
N PRO A 52 -0.20 -10.62 -5.29
CA PRO A 52 0.35 -11.35 -6.44
C PRO A 52 1.14 -10.47 -7.42
N VAL A 53 0.91 -9.15 -7.46
CA VAL A 53 1.52 -8.28 -8.46
C VAL A 53 2.87 -7.75 -7.96
N THR A 54 3.94 -8.21 -8.63
CA THR A 54 5.34 -7.91 -8.25
C THR A 54 5.92 -6.69 -8.96
N LYS A 55 5.35 -6.31 -10.12
CA LYS A 55 5.86 -5.21 -10.96
C LYS A 55 5.54 -3.85 -10.34
N MET A 56 6.38 -3.43 -9.41
CA MET A 56 6.26 -2.15 -8.70
C MET A 56 7.41 -1.20 -9.05
N SER A 57 7.09 0.05 -9.35
CA SER A 57 8.06 1.10 -9.62
C SER A 57 7.81 2.30 -8.72
N GLY A 58 8.87 2.81 -8.11
CA GLY A 58 8.80 3.98 -7.24
C GLY A 58 9.94 3.99 -6.23
N PRO A 59 10.26 5.14 -5.64
CA PRO A 59 11.28 5.23 -4.59
C PRO A 59 11.00 4.30 -3.40
N TRP A 60 9.73 4.04 -3.07
CA TRP A 60 9.34 3.11 -2.00
C TRP A 60 9.71 1.65 -2.27
N ASN A 61 9.92 1.25 -3.54
CA ASN A 61 10.27 -0.13 -3.90
C ASN A 61 11.79 -0.38 -3.97
N ARG A 62 12.61 0.59 -3.55
CA ARG A 62 14.08 0.51 -3.58
C ARG A 62 14.69 -0.11 -2.32
N ASN A 63 13.91 -0.34 -1.27
CA ASN A 63 14.36 -0.98 -0.04
C ASN A 63 14.96 -2.38 -0.33
N SER A 64 16.03 -2.78 0.37
CA SER A 64 16.70 -4.08 0.21
C SER A 64 16.08 -5.23 1.01
N GLU A 65 15.37 -4.93 2.10
CA GLU A 65 14.78 -5.90 3.03
C GLU A 65 13.36 -6.32 2.62
N TYR A 66 12.61 -5.42 1.99
CA TYR A 66 11.26 -5.68 1.51
C TYR A 66 11.01 -5.01 0.17
N LYS A 67 10.03 -5.56 -0.56
CA LYS A 67 9.52 -4.97 -1.80
C LYS A 67 8.03 -4.75 -1.70
N ALA A 68 7.56 -3.73 -2.40
CA ALA A 68 6.15 -3.48 -2.55
C ALA A 68 5.50 -4.57 -3.39
N ARG A 69 4.24 -4.87 -3.06
CA ARG A 69 3.34 -5.75 -3.79
C ARG A 69 1.97 -5.13 -3.87
N ARG A 70 1.22 -5.48 -4.92
CA ARG A 70 -0.14 -5.00 -5.05
C ARG A 70 -1.09 -6.10 -5.50
N ILE A 71 -2.37 -5.81 -5.38
CA ILE A 71 -3.45 -6.51 -6.04
C ILE A 71 -4.09 -5.55 -7.04
N ASP A 72 -4.40 -6.04 -8.23
CA ASP A 72 -5.15 -5.32 -9.26
C ASP A 72 -6.56 -5.92 -9.30
N ILE A 73 -7.57 -5.11 -8.98
CA ILE A 73 -8.97 -5.51 -8.81
C ILE A 73 -9.77 -4.96 -9.99
N LYS A 74 -10.27 -5.83 -10.87
CA LYS A 74 -10.95 -5.40 -12.10
C LYS A 74 -12.44 -5.17 -11.92
N ASN A 75 -13.05 -5.85 -10.95
CA ASN A 75 -14.49 -5.80 -10.69
C ASN A 75 -14.79 -6.25 -9.26
N GLU A 76 -16.04 -6.08 -8.82
CA GLU A 76 -16.48 -6.40 -7.46
C GLU A 76 -16.32 -7.88 -7.09
N SER A 77 -16.39 -8.81 -8.05
CA SER A 77 -16.22 -10.25 -7.75
C SER A 77 -14.78 -10.63 -7.41
N GLU A 78 -13.80 -9.81 -7.81
CA GLU A 78 -12.39 -9.95 -7.45
C GLU A 78 -12.04 -9.25 -6.12
N PHE A 79 -12.99 -8.50 -5.55
CA PHE A 79 -12.80 -7.80 -4.28
C PHE A 79 -13.02 -8.76 -3.10
N ASP A 80 -11.94 -9.40 -2.64
CA ASP A 80 -11.95 -10.17 -1.40
C ASP A 80 -11.69 -9.24 -0.19
N GLU A 81 -12.78 -8.77 0.42
CA GLU A 81 -12.72 -7.88 1.59
C GLU A 81 -11.92 -8.49 2.75
N LYS A 82 -12.06 -9.81 3.00
CA LYS A 82 -11.39 -10.47 4.13
C LYS A 82 -9.88 -10.49 3.91
N GLN A 83 -9.43 -10.82 2.70
CA GLN A 83 -8.02 -10.83 2.35
C GLN A 83 -7.42 -9.41 2.39
N ILE A 84 -8.11 -8.42 1.83
CA ILE A 84 -7.66 -7.02 1.85
C ILE A 84 -7.54 -6.51 3.29
N ARG A 85 -8.53 -6.80 4.13
CA ARG A 85 -8.49 -6.42 5.55
C ARG A 85 -7.33 -7.10 6.27
N SER A 86 -7.07 -8.38 6.01
CA SER A 86 -5.92 -9.09 6.57
C SER A 86 -4.60 -8.39 6.22
N TRP A 87 -4.40 -8.03 4.95
CA TRP A 87 -3.21 -7.29 4.51
C TRP A 87 -3.08 -5.91 5.15
N ILE A 88 -4.17 -5.17 5.29
CA ILE A 88 -4.15 -3.86 5.97
C ILE A 88 -3.71 -4.01 7.44
N MET A 89 -4.23 -5.03 8.14
CA MET A 89 -3.88 -5.30 9.53
C MET A 89 -2.41 -5.70 9.68
N GLN A 90 -1.87 -6.48 8.76
CA GLN A 90 -0.44 -6.83 8.74
C GLN A 90 0.42 -5.60 8.40
N ALA A 91 0.06 -4.84 7.36
CA ALA A 91 0.79 -3.66 6.91
C ALA A 91 0.90 -2.57 8.00
N LYS A 92 -0.10 -2.49 8.89
CA LYS A 92 -0.05 -1.62 10.09
C LYS A 92 1.14 -1.93 11.00
N GLU A 93 1.55 -3.19 11.09
CA GLU A 93 2.64 -3.61 11.97
C GLU A 93 4.01 -3.58 11.28
N LEU A 94 4.03 -3.54 9.94
CA LEU A 94 5.25 -3.56 9.14
C LEU A 94 5.89 -2.17 8.96
N PRO A 95 7.16 -2.10 8.51
CA PRO A 95 7.80 -0.84 8.14
C PRO A 95 7.11 -0.16 6.96
N GLY A 96 6.94 1.16 7.03
CA GLY A 96 6.49 1.99 5.91
C GLY A 96 7.63 2.71 5.19
N TRP A 97 7.26 3.62 4.28
CA TRP A 97 8.18 4.44 3.50
C TRP A 97 8.05 5.92 3.85
N ALA A 98 9.20 6.60 4.00
CA ALA A 98 9.33 8.01 4.36
C ALA A 98 8.64 8.40 5.69
N LYS A 99 8.82 9.65 6.15
CA LYS A 99 8.11 10.19 7.31
C LYS A 99 6.86 10.94 6.85
N ILE A 100 5.83 10.98 7.69
CA ILE A 100 4.65 11.82 7.51
C ILE A 100 4.83 13.03 8.44
N GLU A 101 4.92 14.22 7.87
CA GLU A 101 5.03 15.51 8.57
C GLU A 101 3.66 16.19 8.66
#